data_AF-A0A1Q5AL71-F1
#
_entry.id   AF-A0A1Q5AL71-F1
#
_cell.length_a   1.000
_cell.length_b   1.000
_cell.length_c   1.000
_cell.angle_alpha   90.00
_cell.angle_beta   90.00
_cell.angle_gamma   90.00
#
_symmetry.space_group_name_H-M   'P 1'
#
loop_
_entity.id
_entity.type
_entity.pdbx_description
1 polymer ?
#
loop_
_entity_poly.entity_id
_entity_poly.type
_entity_poly.pdbx_seq_one_letter_code
_entity_poly.pdbx_strand_id
1 'polypeptide(L)' 'MTHPTPVREAARLVAIEAARAYVANIGVIDLTNCGVLVGHLMAAETLLMEIVAAHDEPTEGAQV' A
#
# COMPACT_ATOMS: atom_id res chain seq x y z
N MET A 1 5.06 -20.84 -15.58
CA MET A 1 5.07 -19.89 -14.44
C MET A 1 6.00 -18.76 -14.82
N THR A 2 5.47 -17.60 -15.18
CA THR A 2 6.29 -16.41 -15.50
C THR A 2 6.79 -15.84 -14.17
N HIS A 3 8.09 -15.85 -13.94
CA HIS A 3 8.66 -15.25 -12.74
C HIS A 3 8.29 -13.76 -12.72
N PRO A 4 7.79 -13.21 -11.58
CA PRO A 4 7.55 -11.79 -11.48
C PRO A 4 8.87 -11.04 -11.68
N THR A 5 8.84 -9.92 -12.40
CA THR A 5 10.04 -9.13 -12.64
C THR A 5 10.56 -8.58 -11.31
N PRO A 6 11.89 -8.52 -11.09
CA PRO A 6 12.47 -8.02 -9.83
C PRO A 6 11.95 -6.63 -9.41
N VAL A 7 11.64 -5.78 -10.40
CA VAL A 7 11.06 -4.44 -10.20
C VAL A 7 9.65 -4.51 -9.60
N ARG A 8 8.81 -5.45 -10.07
CA ARG A 8 7.46 -5.64 -9.52
C ARG A 8 7.49 -6.10 -8.07
N GLU A 9 8.35 -7.07 -7.76
CA GLU A 9 8.50 -7.54 -6.38
C GLU A 9 9.01 -6.42 -5.46
N ALA A 10 9.95 -5.60 -5.94
CA ALA A 10 10.38 -4.41 -5.21
C ALA A 10 9.24 -3.41 -4.97
N ALA A 11 8.44 -3.09 -5.98
CA ALA A 11 7.30 -2.17 -5.85
C ALA A 11 6.26 -2.68 -4.82
N ARG A 12 5.93 -3.98 -4.86
CA ARG A 12 5.05 -4.61 -3.87
C ARG A 12 5.60 -4.50 -2.46
N LEU A 13 6.89 -4.80 -2.27
CA LEU A 13 7.53 -4.70 -0.96
C LEU A 13 7.56 -3.27 -0.44
N VAL A 14 7.82 -2.28 -1.30
CA VAL A 14 7.80 -0.87 -0.92
C VAL A 14 6.41 -0.43 -0.46
N ALA A 15 5.35 -0.80 -1.19
CA ALA A 15 3.97 -0.48 -0.80
C ALA A 15 3.59 -1.11 0.55
N ILE A 16 3.96 -2.38 0.76
CA ILE A 16 3.72 -3.07 2.04
C ILE A 16 4.50 -2.39 3.17
N GLU A 17 5.76 -2.00 2.95
CA GLU A 17 6.58 -1.38 3.98
C GLU A 17 6.08 0.04 4.33
N ALA A 18 5.56 0.79 3.35
CA ALA A 18 4.91 2.07 3.61
C ALA A 18 3.70 1.91 4.55
N ALA A 19 2.87 0.89 4.32
CA ALA A 19 1.74 0.59 5.21
C ALA A 19 2.20 0.14 6.61
N ARG A 20 3.26 -0.68 6.71
CA ARG A 20 3.85 -1.08 8.00
C ARG A 20 4.39 0.12 8.77
N ALA A 21 5.10 1.03 8.09
CA ALA A 21 5.63 2.24 8.68
C ALA A 21 4.51 3.18 9.17
N TYR A 22 3.42 3.29 8.40
CA TYR A 22 2.25 4.04 8.82
C TYR A 22 1.66 3.50 10.12
N VAL A 23 1.40 2.19 10.19
CA VAL A 23 0.85 1.53 11.39
C VAL A 23 1.80 1.66 12.59
N ALA A 24 3.10 1.50 12.37
CA ALA A 24 4.10 1.64 13.44
C ALA A 24 4.13 3.06 14.03
N ASN A 25 3.81 4.08 13.23
CA ASN A 25 3.89 5.49 13.62
C ASN A 25 2.54 6.12 14.03
N ILE A 26 1.41 5.43 13.81
CA ILE A 26 0.06 6.00 14.00
C ILE A 26 -0.24 6.38 15.46
N GLY A 27 0.46 5.76 16.42
CA GLY A 27 0.31 6.04 17.84
C GLY A 27 -1.11 5.76 18.38
N VAL A 28 -1.48 6.45 19.45
CA VAL A 28 -2.83 6.37 20.00
C VAL A 28 -3.76 7.28 19.20
N ILE A 29 -4.82 6.72 18.65
CA ILE A 29 -5.84 7.47 17.92
C ILE A 29 -6.89 7.96 18.93
N ASP A 30 -7.15 9.26 18.93
CA ASP A 30 -8.30 9.84 19.65
C ASP A 30 -9.60 9.49 18.91
N LEU A 31 -10.30 8.47 19.40
CA LEU A 31 -11.57 8.00 18.85
C LEU A 31 -12.75 8.94 19.13
N THR A 32 -12.60 9.96 19.97
CA THR A 32 -13.65 10.95 20.25
C THR A 32 -13.65 12.09 19.24
N ASN A 33 -12.53 12.27 18.52
CA ASN A 33 -12.40 13.24 17.46
C ASN A 33 -12.66 12.59 16.09
N CYS A 34 -13.89 12.72 15.59
CA CYS A 34 -14.29 12.17 14.30
C CYS A 34 -13.40 12.64 13.12
N GLY A 35 -12.89 13.87 13.17
CA GLY A 35 -12.01 14.38 12.12
C GLY A 35 -10.66 13.65 12.06
N VAL A 36 -10.07 13.38 13.24
CA VAL A 36 -8.83 12.58 13.36
C VAL A 36 -9.07 11.15 12.90
N LEU A 37 -10.17 10.52 13.35
CA LEU A 37 -10.52 9.16 12.94
C LEU A 37 -10.68 9.06 11.42
N VAL A 38 -11.42 9.98 10.78
CA VAL A 38 -11.59 10.00 9.32
C VAL A 38 -10.25 10.18 8.61
N GLY A 39 -9.38 11.07 9.09
CA GLY A 39 -8.04 11.25 8.53
C GLY A 39 -7.21 9.95 8.52
N HIS A 40 -7.27 9.18 9.61
CA HIS A 40 -6.59 7.89 9.69
C HIS A 40 -7.20 6.84 8.75
N LEU A 41 -8.52 6.80 8.64
CA LEU A 41 -9.20 5.87 7.74
C LEU A 41 -8.89 6.15 6.27
N MET A 42 -8.87 7.42 5.85
CA MET A 42 -8.53 7.81 4.47
C MET A 42 -7.06 7.50 4.13
N ALA A 43 -6.14 7.72 5.07
CA ALA A 43 -4.74 7.36 4.88
C ALA A 43 -4.56 5.85 4.75
N ALA A 44 -5.26 5.07 5.58
CA ALA A 44 -5.25 3.61 5.49
C ALA A 44 -5.85 3.10 4.17
N GLU A 45 -6.97 3.67 3.71
CA GLU A 45 -7.57 3.35 2.40
C GLU A 45 -6.58 3.60 1.25
N THR A 46 -5.89 4.75 1.26
CA THR A 46 -4.90 5.09 0.24
C THR A 46 -3.78 4.06 0.18
N LEU A 47 -3.21 3.68 1.33
CA LEU A 47 -2.16 2.67 1.42
C LEU A 47 -2.62 1.30 0.92
N LEU A 48 -3.86 0.92 1.22
CA LEU A 48 -4.44 -0.33 0.72
C LEU A 48 -4.64 -0.30 -0.80
N MET A 49 -5.07 0.83 -1.36
CA MET A 49 -5.18 1.01 -2.81
C MET A 49 -3.81 0.90 -3.50
N GLU A 50 -2.75 1.49 -2.93
CA GLU A 50 -1.38 1.38 -3.46
C GLU A 50 -0.88 -0.06 -3.45
N ILE A 51 -1.14 -0.80 -2.37
CA ILE A 51 -0.81 -2.23 -2.29
C ILE A 51 -1.53 -3.00 -3.37
N VAL A 52 -2.84 -2.80 -3.54
CA VAL A 52 -3.63 -3.47 -4.59
C VAL A 52 -3.10 -3.14 -5.97
N ALA A 53 -2.82 -1.86 -6.26
CA ALA A 53 -2.25 -1.43 -7.54
C ALA A 53 -0.91 -2.13 -7.85
N ALA A 54 -0.02 -2.24 -6.85
CA ALA A 54 1.26 -2.94 -7.01
C ALA A 54 1.10 -4.45 -7.25
N HIS A 55 -0.05 -5.04 -6.89
CA HIS A 55 -0.36 -6.44 -7.16
C HIS A 55 -1.00 -6.64 -8.55
N ASP A 56 -1.85 -5.71 -8.98
CA ASP A 56 -2.64 -5.78 -10.22
C ASP A 56 -1.91 -5.27 -11.47
N GLU A 57 -0.77 -4.59 -11.33
CA GLU A 57 -0.04 -4.01 -12.47
C GLU A 57 0.37 -5.08 -13.51
N PRO A 58 -0.12 -5.01 -14.77
CA PRO A 58 0.15 -6.01 -15.80
C PRO A 58 1.64 -6.11 -16.12
N THR A 59 2.08 -7.30 -16.55
CA THR A 59 3.46 -7.49 -17.05
C THR A 59 3.54 -6.95 -18.45
N GLU A 60 3.70 -5.63 -18.60
CA GLU A 60 4.10 -5.06 -19.88
C GLU A 60 5.55 -5.47 -20.15
N GLY A 61 5.66 -6.62 -20.82
CA GLY A 61 6.90 -7.28 -21.21
C GLY A 61 6.68 -8.52 -22.08
N ALA A 62 5.49 -8.68 -22.67
CA ALA A 62 5.26 -9.63 -23.76
C ALA A 62 5.11 -8.82 -25.05
N GLN A 63 6.24 -8.34 -25.57
CA GLN A 63 6.33 -7.95 -26.97
C GLN A 63 6.16 -9.22 -27.82
N VAL A 64 5.18 -9.22 -28.72
CA VAL A 64 5.08 -10.15 -29.85
C VAL A 64 5.09 -9.31 -31.12
#